data_AF-A0A419HCW7-F1
#
_entry.id   AF-A0A419HCW7-F1
#
_cell.length_a   1.000
_cell.length_b   1.000
_cell.length_c   1.000
_cell.angle_alpha   90.00
_cell.angle_beta   90.00
_cell.angle_gamma   90.00
#
_symmetry.space_group_name_H-M   'P 1'
#
loop_
_entity.id
_entity.type
_entity.pdbx_description
1 polymer ?
#
loop_
_entity_poly.entity_id
_entity_poly.type
_entity_poly.pdbx_seq_one_letter_code
_entity_poly.pdbx_strand_id
1 'polypeptide(L)'
;MLTKRIRIQLFVFAAIALIGVSYLGARYAGLDRLVMPRGYLVTVQLPDTGGSFTNGEVTYRGVTVGRIGDLRLTDSGVEVDLDIDDTDMKIPANTKAVVANRSAIGEQYIDLQPKSDEGPYLESGSVIPKSQTETPIPVSALVNNLNQFVESVPLGSLHTAVDELGTAFSGTGPDLRQLLQTTNSFTADAQAHLPQTLALIKDAKTVIGTQNQEAGAFKSFAGDLKLLTQQLKDSDGDIRKLLTTTPEFSQSLLKELTETGPNLGVVLANLLTVANITVTRNDGLEQTLVAYPNLAAFGTSVTQTDARARLGLVLNAFNPPLCVRGYENTVKHVGTDEHERPPNDKAYCAEPKGSPITVRGSQNGPGAGVGGISPSGNGTATGQGSSGQRGLGSLPGLLGSPLLAPSRLGSLPK
;
A
#
# COMPACT_ATOMS: atom_id res chain seq x y z
N MET A 1 55.86 77.07 -15.93
CA MET A 1 57.12 76.30 -15.79
C MET A 1 56.85 75.09 -14.90
N LEU A 2 57.06 73.86 -15.40
CA LEU A 2 56.91 72.64 -14.60
C LEU A 2 57.90 72.66 -13.43
N THR A 3 57.40 72.63 -12.20
CA THR A 3 58.23 72.57 -11.00
C THR A 3 59.03 71.26 -10.98
N LYS A 4 60.23 71.26 -10.38
CA LYS A 4 61.11 70.07 -10.32
C LYS A 4 60.38 68.83 -9.78
N ARG A 5 59.45 69.03 -8.85
CA ARG A 5 58.61 67.97 -8.26
C ARG A 5 57.73 67.26 -9.30
N ILE A 6 57.08 68.02 -10.20
CA ILE A 6 56.18 67.46 -11.22
C ILE A 6 56.99 66.69 -12.28
N ARG A 7 58.19 67.17 -12.67
CA ARG A 7 59.06 66.42 -13.59
C ARG A 7 59.49 65.07 -13.03
N ILE A 8 59.85 65.02 -11.74
CA ILE A 8 60.21 63.75 -11.08
C ILE A 8 59.01 62.80 -11.05
N GLN A 9 57.81 63.28 -10.70
CA GLN A 9 56.59 62.47 -10.69
C GLN A 9 56.24 61.90 -12.06
N LEU A 10 56.35 62.71 -13.13
CA LEU A 10 56.12 62.25 -14.50
C LEU A 10 57.14 61.20 -14.94
N PHE A 11 58.41 61.36 -14.56
CA PHE A 11 59.45 60.38 -14.90
C PHE A 11 59.23 59.04 -14.19
N VAL A 12 58.84 59.09 -12.90
CA VAL A 12 58.49 57.89 -12.13
C VAL A 12 57.25 57.21 -12.71
N PHE A 13 56.21 57.97 -13.07
CA PHE A 13 55.01 57.42 -13.70
C PHE A 13 55.33 56.76 -15.05
N ALA A 14 56.10 57.43 -15.91
CA ALA A 14 56.51 56.87 -17.20
C ALA A 14 57.35 55.60 -17.04
N ALA A 15 58.26 55.55 -16.06
CA ALA A 15 59.05 54.37 -15.77
C ALA A 15 58.18 53.20 -15.29
N ILE A 16 57.25 53.44 -14.37
CA ILE A 16 56.32 52.40 -13.87
C ILE A 16 55.41 51.92 -15.00
N ALA A 17 54.87 52.83 -15.82
CA ALA A 17 54.04 52.47 -16.96
C ALA A 17 54.81 51.61 -17.98
N LEU A 18 56.06 51.98 -18.29
CA LEU A 18 56.91 51.23 -19.22
C LEU A 18 57.24 49.84 -18.67
N ILE A 19 57.58 49.74 -17.38
CA ILE A 19 57.81 48.45 -16.71
C ILE A 19 56.53 47.61 -16.72
N GLY A 20 55.39 48.21 -16.37
CA GLY A 20 54.09 47.54 -16.34
C GLY A 20 53.67 47.00 -17.69
N VAL A 21 53.74 47.83 -18.75
CA VAL A 21 53.40 47.43 -20.13
C VAL A 21 54.39 46.38 -20.64
N SER A 22 55.68 46.52 -20.35
CA SER A 22 56.69 45.53 -20.77
C SER A 22 56.47 44.18 -20.07
N TYR A 23 56.16 44.19 -18.77
CA TYR A 23 55.85 42.99 -18.00
C TYR A 23 54.57 42.30 -18.50
N LEU A 24 53.49 43.07 -18.69
CA LEU A 24 52.23 42.54 -19.21
C LEU A 24 52.39 42.01 -20.62
N GLY A 25 53.11 42.74 -21.48
CA GLY A 25 53.42 42.34 -22.84
C GLY A 25 54.24 41.06 -22.89
N ALA A 26 55.27 40.95 -22.06
CA ALA A 26 56.08 39.73 -21.95
C ALA A 26 55.25 38.54 -21.46
N ARG A 27 54.39 38.74 -20.47
CA ARG A 27 53.51 37.70 -19.93
C ARG A 27 52.42 37.27 -20.92
N TYR A 28 51.85 38.21 -21.64
CA TYR A 28 50.82 37.95 -22.65
C TYR A 28 51.39 37.23 -23.88
N ALA A 29 52.60 37.59 -24.31
CA ALA A 29 53.31 36.93 -25.40
C ALA A 29 53.87 35.55 -25.01
N GLY A 30 53.74 35.12 -23.75
CA GLY A 30 54.27 33.84 -23.28
C GLY A 30 55.80 33.77 -23.28
N LEU A 31 56.50 34.91 -23.25
CA LEU A 31 57.97 34.97 -23.26
C LEU A 31 58.61 34.30 -22.03
N ASP A 32 57.83 34.11 -20.96
CA ASP A 32 58.22 33.33 -19.79
C ASP A 32 58.45 31.85 -20.08
N ARG A 33 57.67 31.25 -21.01
CA ARG A 33 57.83 29.84 -21.43
C ARG A 33 59.12 29.61 -22.22
N LEU A 34 59.63 30.63 -22.90
CA LEU A 34 60.88 30.55 -23.67
C LEU A 34 62.12 30.50 -22.77
N VAL A 35 62.04 31.06 -21.56
CA VAL A 35 63.18 31.22 -20.64
C VAL A 35 63.19 30.15 -19.53
N MET A 36 62.02 29.62 -19.15
CA MET A 36 61.88 28.50 -18.20
C MET A 36 60.82 27.51 -18.69
N PRO A 37 61.21 26.35 -19.26
CA PRO A 37 60.25 25.29 -19.55
C PRO A 37 59.71 24.74 -18.22
N ARG A 38 58.41 24.91 -17.98
CA ARG A 38 57.69 24.43 -16.79
C ARG A 38 56.76 23.29 -17.17
N GLY A 39 57.29 22.24 -17.77
CA GLY A 39 56.46 21.18 -18.34
C GLY A 39 57.27 20.06 -18.93
N TYR A 40 56.58 19.14 -19.59
CA TYR A 40 57.17 18.03 -20.32
C TYR A 40 56.49 17.87 -21.68
N LEU A 41 57.25 17.37 -22.64
CA LEU A 41 56.80 17.23 -24.02
C LEU A 41 56.36 15.79 -24.28
N VAL A 42 55.16 15.61 -24.81
CA VAL A 42 54.61 14.31 -25.22
C VAL A 42 54.28 14.37 -26.70
N THR A 43 54.76 13.42 -27.50
CA THR A 43 54.43 13.37 -28.93
C THR A 43 53.22 12.49 -29.17
N VAL A 44 52.23 12.98 -29.91
CA VAL A 44 51.06 12.21 -30.36
C VAL A 44 51.19 11.93 -31.84
N GLN A 45 51.03 10.67 -32.24
CA GLN A 45 51.00 10.28 -33.64
C GLN A 45 49.55 10.18 -34.14
N LEU A 46 49.16 11.07 -35.04
CA LEU A 46 47.81 11.11 -35.62
C LEU A 46 47.82 10.60 -37.07
N PRO A 47 46.72 10.00 -37.56
CA PRO A 47 46.54 9.70 -39.00
C PRO A 47 46.54 10.97 -39.87
N ASP A 48 45.94 12.04 -39.37
CA ASP A 48 45.79 13.35 -39.99
C ASP A 48 45.73 14.37 -38.84
N THR A 49 46.00 15.65 -39.12
CA THR A 49 45.88 16.76 -38.18
C THR A 49 44.51 16.80 -37.49
N GLY A 50 43.45 16.34 -38.15
CA GLY A 50 42.07 16.44 -37.64
C GLY A 50 41.62 17.89 -37.42
N GLY A 51 42.31 18.87 -38.03
CA GLY A 51 42.12 20.30 -37.79
C GLY A 51 42.91 20.87 -36.61
N SER A 52 43.71 20.06 -35.89
CA SER A 52 44.57 20.57 -34.81
C SER A 52 45.57 21.61 -35.34
N PHE A 53 45.84 22.62 -34.52
CA PHE A 53 46.72 23.73 -34.85
C PHE A 53 47.64 24.07 -33.67
N THR A 54 48.78 24.68 -33.98
CA THR A 54 49.75 25.12 -32.96
C THR A 54 49.09 26.09 -31.98
N ASN A 55 49.46 26.02 -30.72
CA ASN A 55 48.88 26.79 -29.62
C ASN A 55 47.38 26.48 -29.33
N GLY A 56 46.83 25.42 -29.94
CA GLY A 56 45.56 24.82 -29.53
C GLY A 56 45.64 24.27 -28.09
N GLU A 57 44.50 24.00 -27.49
CA GLU A 57 44.43 23.55 -26.10
C GLU A 57 44.66 22.03 -25.98
N VAL A 58 45.33 21.61 -24.90
CA VAL A 58 45.40 20.20 -24.49
C VAL A 58 44.69 20.06 -23.17
N THR A 59 43.70 19.17 -23.12
CA THR A 59 42.92 18.91 -21.92
C THR A 59 43.15 17.49 -21.43
N TYR A 60 42.98 17.28 -20.13
CA TYR A 60 42.90 15.97 -19.50
C TYR A 60 41.52 15.84 -18.87
N ARG A 61 40.70 14.95 -19.42
CA ARG A 61 39.27 14.79 -19.03
C ARG A 61 38.53 16.14 -19.03
N GLY A 62 38.79 16.97 -20.05
CA GLY A 62 38.18 18.30 -20.20
C GLY A 62 38.78 19.44 -19.36
N VAL A 63 39.79 19.19 -18.53
CA VAL A 63 40.53 20.25 -17.80
C VAL A 63 41.79 20.62 -18.57
N THR A 64 42.03 21.90 -18.82
CA THR A 64 43.25 22.39 -19.48
C THR A 64 44.51 21.96 -18.72
N VAL A 65 45.40 21.23 -19.39
CA VAL A 65 46.70 20.79 -18.82
C VAL A 65 47.89 21.23 -19.67
N GLY A 66 47.66 21.80 -20.85
CA GLY A 66 48.75 22.19 -21.72
C GLY A 66 48.29 22.80 -23.04
N ARG A 67 49.21 22.85 -23.99
CA ARG A 67 48.97 23.35 -25.34
C ARG A 67 49.61 22.48 -26.40
N ILE A 68 49.05 22.56 -27.59
CA ILE A 68 49.59 21.94 -28.79
C ILE A 68 50.83 22.75 -29.20
N GLY A 69 51.98 22.09 -29.24
CA GLY A 69 53.23 22.61 -29.76
C GLY A 69 53.30 22.46 -31.27
N ASP A 70 54.46 22.07 -31.79
CA ASP A 70 54.70 21.96 -33.22
C ASP A 70 54.05 20.71 -33.82
N LEU A 71 53.61 20.85 -35.08
CA LEU A 71 53.08 19.77 -35.89
C LEU A 71 54.08 19.42 -36.98
N ARG A 72 54.46 18.15 -37.06
CA ARG A 72 55.46 17.62 -38.00
C ARG A 72 54.81 16.56 -38.89
N LEU A 73 54.83 16.77 -40.19
CA LEU A 73 54.36 15.76 -41.15
C LEU A 73 55.36 14.60 -41.21
N THR A 74 54.84 13.37 -41.19
CA THR A 74 55.61 12.13 -41.33
C THR A 74 55.08 11.34 -42.53
N ASP A 75 55.81 10.30 -42.96
CA ASP A 75 55.38 9.45 -44.08
C ASP A 75 54.04 8.71 -43.83
N SER A 76 53.62 8.60 -42.57
CA SER A 76 52.46 7.78 -42.16
C SER A 76 51.33 8.56 -41.46
N GLY A 77 51.46 9.88 -41.36
CA GLY A 77 50.54 10.77 -40.66
C GLY A 77 51.21 12.02 -40.13
N VAL A 78 50.76 12.54 -38.99
CA VAL A 78 51.28 13.77 -38.37
C VAL A 78 51.70 13.48 -36.94
N GLU A 79 52.90 13.93 -36.57
CA GLU A 79 53.34 14.01 -35.18
C GLU A 79 53.00 15.38 -34.61
N VAL A 80 52.31 15.38 -33.48
CA VAL A 80 51.91 16.59 -32.76
C VAL A 80 52.58 16.59 -31.41
N ASP A 81 53.41 17.59 -31.16
CA ASP A 81 54.05 17.74 -29.86
C ASP A 81 53.06 18.42 -28.90
N LEU A 82 52.85 17.83 -27.73
CA LEU A 82 52.02 18.39 -26.66
C LEU A 82 52.94 18.95 -25.58
N ASP A 83 52.82 20.25 -25.33
CA ASP A 83 53.47 20.93 -24.21
C ASP A 83 52.54 20.87 -23.00
N ILE A 84 52.80 19.91 -22.11
CA ILE A 84 52.01 19.72 -20.88
C ILE A 84 52.62 20.58 -19.79
N ASP A 85 51.82 21.50 -19.25
CA ASP A 85 52.20 22.35 -18.12
C ASP A 85 52.50 21.46 -16.90
N ASP A 86 53.52 21.83 -16.13
CA ASP A 86 53.93 21.17 -14.88
C ASP A 86 52.81 21.32 -13.85
N THR A 87 51.95 20.32 -13.83
CA THR A 87 50.79 20.19 -12.97
C THR A 87 51.01 18.99 -12.06
N ASP A 88 50.52 19.06 -10.83
CA ASP A 88 50.53 17.92 -9.89
C ASP A 88 49.67 16.72 -10.39
N MET A 89 49.04 16.85 -11.57
CA MET A 89 48.18 15.85 -12.19
C MET A 89 49.01 14.82 -12.95
N LYS A 90 48.99 13.59 -12.46
CA LYS A 90 49.66 12.46 -13.13
C LYS A 90 48.77 11.91 -14.24
N ILE A 91 49.16 12.10 -15.50
CA ILE A 91 48.43 11.62 -16.67
C ILE A 91 48.89 10.20 -17.02
N PRO A 92 48.04 9.17 -16.97
CA PRO A 92 48.39 7.79 -17.31
C PRO A 92 48.86 7.64 -18.76
N ALA A 93 49.89 6.83 -18.99
CA ALA A 93 50.46 6.57 -20.31
C ALA A 93 49.53 5.73 -21.21
N ASN A 94 48.53 5.06 -20.64
CA ASN A 94 47.47 4.34 -21.37
C ASN A 94 46.33 5.27 -21.84
N THR A 95 46.66 6.54 -22.06
CA THR A 95 45.73 7.60 -22.46
C THR A 95 45.41 7.53 -23.96
N LYS A 96 44.13 7.65 -24.28
CA LYS A 96 43.68 7.90 -25.64
C LYS A 96 43.70 9.40 -25.90
N ALA A 97 44.37 9.84 -26.96
CA ALA A 97 44.35 11.24 -27.40
C ALA A 97 43.25 11.44 -28.44
N VAL A 98 42.24 12.24 -28.12
CA VAL A 98 41.09 12.51 -28.98
C VAL A 98 41.17 13.95 -29.46
N VAL A 99 41.32 14.16 -30.76
CA VAL A 99 41.15 15.49 -31.36
C VAL A 99 39.65 15.78 -31.40
N ALA A 100 39.21 16.83 -30.74
CA ALA A 100 37.80 17.20 -30.60
C ALA A 100 37.57 18.67 -30.93
N ASN A 101 36.32 19.01 -31.26
CA ASN A 101 35.90 20.40 -31.49
C ASN A 101 35.37 20.99 -30.18
N ARG A 102 35.92 22.12 -29.75
CA ARG A 102 35.46 22.87 -28.57
C ARG A 102 34.10 23.52 -28.81
N SER A 103 33.85 23.96 -30.04
CA SER A 103 32.63 24.67 -30.43
C SER A 103 32.15 24.21 -31.80
N ALA A 104 30.90 24.54 -32.12
CA ALA A 104 30.33 24.30 -33.45
C ALA A 104 31.05 25.08 -34.56
N ILE A 105 31.84 26.10 -34.21
CA ILE A 105 32.63 26.91 -35.16
C ILE A 105 33.98 26.21 -35.46
N GLY A 106 34.34 25.17 -34.70
CA GLY A 106 35.43 24.26 -35.06
C GLY A 106 36.81 24.65 -34.54
N GLU A 107 36.90 25.13 -33.29
CA GLU A 107 38.20 25.24 -32.60
C GLU A 107 38.63 23.84 -32.13
N GLN A 108 39.66 23.25 -32.73
CA GLN A 108 40.17 21.94 -32.35
C GLN A 108 41.06 22.00 -31.11
N TYR A 109 40.90 21.00 -30.24
CA TYR A 109 41.75 20.76 -29.08
C TYR A 109 42.02 19.25 -28.96
N ILE A 110 43.04 18.87 -28.19
CA ILE A 110 43.35 17.47 -27.92
C ILE A 110 42.93 17.12 -26.49
N ASP A 111 42.01 16.17 -26.34
CA ASP A 111 41.59 15.64 -25.05
C ASP A 111 42.27 14.31 -24.74
N LEU A 112 42.94 14.27 -23.60
CA LEU A 112 43.61 13.10 -23.06
C LEU A 112 42.65 12.33 -22.17
N GLN A 113 42.23 11.16 -22.65
CA GLN A 113 41.24 10.28 -22.03
C GLN A 113 41.89 8.98 -21.56
N PRO A 114 42.35 8.90 -20.29
CA PRO A 114 42.95 7.69 -19.73
C PRO A 114 41.93 6.57 -19.55
N LYS A 115 42.37 5.33 -19.76
CA LYS A 115 41.54 4.13 -19.51
C LYS A 115 41.56 3.66 -18.05
N SER A 116 42.60 4.00 -17.29
CA SER A 116 42.70 3.77 -15.85
C SER A 116 43.41 4.94 -15.19
N ASP A 117 43.33 5.06 -13.87
CA ASP A 117 44.09 6.05 -13.09
C ASP A 117 45.45 5.52 -12.62
N GLU A 118 45.84 4.33 -13.09
CA GLU A 118 47.07 3.65 -12.68
C GLU A 118 48.26 4.03 -13.58
N GLY A 119 49.46 3.98 -13.01
CA GLY A 119 50.70 4.15 -13.78
C GLY A 119 50.95 2.99 -14.75
N PRO A 120 51.93 3.12 -15.66
CA PRO A 120 52.88 4.24 -15.77
C PRO A 120 52.24 5.53 -16.26
N TYR A 121 52.85 6.67 -15.93
CA TYR A 121 52.37 8.00 -16.32
C TYR A 121 53.18 8.52 -17.52
N LEU A 122 52.64 9.50 -18.24
CA LEU A 122 53.35 10.20 -19.30
C LEU A 122 54.50 11.01 -18.70
N GLU A 123 55.66 10.87 -19.31
CA GLU A 123 56.89 11.60 -19.00
C GLU A 123 57.39 12.32 -20.26
N SER A 124 58.39 13.20 -20.10
CA SER A 124 59.01 13.87 -21.23
C SER A 124 59.57 12.89 -22.25
N GLY A 125 59.20 13.04 -23.52
CA GLY A 125 59.56 12.13 -24.62
C GLY A 125 58.62 10.94 -24.79
N SER A 126 57.54 10.84 -24.01
CA SER A 126 56.52 9.81 -24.22
C SER A 126 55.84 9.96 -25.58
N VAL A 127 55.50 8.84 -26.19
CA VAL A 127 54.81 8.81 -27.49
C VAL A 127 53.45 8.13 -27.32
N ILE A 128 52.38 8.84 -27.66
CA ILE A 128 51.03 8.28 -27.78
C ILE A 128 50.88 7.76 -29.22
N PRO A 129 50.84 6.43 -29.43
CA PRO A 129 50.84 5.85 -30.76
C PRO A 129 49.50 6.06 -31.46
N LYS A 130 49.52 6.02 -32.80
CA LYS A 130 48.33 6.16 -33.67
C LYS A 130 47.15 5.26 -33.29
N SER A 131 47.41 4.06 -32.77
CA SER A 131 46.38 3.12 -32.28
C SER A 131 45.60 3.61 -31.05
N GLN A 132 46.13 4.60 -30.34
CA GLN A 132 45.52 5.25 -29.18
C GLN A 132 45.07 6.68 -29.51
N THR A 133 44.85 6.98 -30.79
CA THR A 133 44.37 8.30 -31.22
C THR A 133 43.03 8.21 -31.93
N GLU A 134 42.24 9.27 -31.84
CA GLU A 134 41.01 9.43 -32.60
C GLU A 134 40.92 10.84 -33.14
N THR A 135 40.49 10.96 -34.39
CA THR A 135 40.29 12.24 -35.08
C THR A 135 38.82 12.37 -35.49
N PRO A 136 38.28 13.60 -35.58
CA PRO A 136 36.89 13.80 -35.99
C PRO A 136 36.66 13.29 -37.41
N ILE A 137 35.44 12.80 -37.67
CA ILE A 137 35.03 12.47 -39.03
C ILE A 137 35.01 13.78 -39.85
N PRO A 138 35.73 13.85 -40.98
CA PRO A 138 35.70 15.06 -41.81
C PRO A 138 34.30 15.26 -42.40
N VAL A 139 33.86 16.52 -42.48
CA VAL A 139 32.52 16.88 -43.00
C VAL A 139 32.31 16.34 -44.42
N SER A 140 33.37 16.30 -45.23
CA SER A 140 33.33 15.70 -46.57
C SER A 140 32.97 14.21 -46.55
N ALA A 141 33.52 13.43 -45.61
CA ALA A 141 33.17 12.03 -45.47
C ALA A 141 31.72 11.86 -45.00
N LEU A 142 31.23 12.70 -44.09
CA LEU A 142 29.83 12.69 -43.67
C LEU A 142 28.88 12.96 -44.85
N VAL A 143 29.15 14.01 -45.63
CA VAL A 143 28.35 14.36 -46.82
C VAL A 143 28.39 13.25 -47.86
N ASN A 144 29.57 12.68 -48.13
CA ASN A 144 29.72 11.57 -49.08
C ASN A 144 28.96 10.31 -48.61
N ASN A 145 29.04 9.97 -47.32
CA ASN A 145 28.32 8.83 -46.76
C ASN A 145 26.80 9.06 -46.80
N LEU A 146 26.33 10.28 -46.53
CA LEU A 146 24.92 10.66 -46.68
C LEU A 146 24.47 10.54 -48.14
N ASN A 147 25.28 11.00 -49.09
CA ASN A 147 24.97 10.88 -50.51
C ASN A 147 24.89 9.40 -50.94
N GLN A 148 25.88 8.60 -50.57
CA GLN A 148 25.88 7.16 -50.83
C GLN A 148 24.67 6.45 -50.20
N PHE A 149 24.28 6.85 -48.99
CA PHE A 149 23.08 6.30 -48.34
C PHE A 149 21.82 6.65 -49.15
N VAL A 150 21.66 7.92 -49.55
CA VAL A 150 20.52 8.35 -50.38
C VAL A 150 20.50 7.63 -51.73
N GLU A 151 21.65 7.49 -52.39
CA GLU A 151 21.79 6.75 -53.66
C GLU A 151 21.53 5.24 -53.49
N SER A 152 21.84 4.67 -52.32
CA SER A 152 21.61 3.26 -52.05
C SER A 152 20.13 2.89 -51.92
N VAL A 153 19.25 3.87 -51.71
CA VAL A 153 17.80 3.64 -51.62
C VAL A 153 17.22 3.52 -53.04
N PRO A 154 16.74 2.33 -53.46
CA PRO A 154 16.15 2.16 -54.77
C PRO A 154 14.80 2.88 -54.83
N LEU A 155 14.79 4.08 -55.42
CA LEU A 155 13.60 4.94 -55.50
C LEU A 155 12.40 4.24 -56.15
N GLY A 156 12.64 3.36 -57.13
CA GLY A 156 11.58 2.54 -57.74
C GLY A 156 10.90 1.60 -56.75
N SER A 157 11.68 0.80 -56.01
CA SER A 157 11.13 -0.11 -55.00
C SER A 157 10.50 0.64 -53.82
N LEU A 158 11.03 1.81 -53.45
CA LEU A 158 10.43 2.67 -52.43
C LEU A 158 9.07 3.19 -52.91
N HIS A 159 8.97 3.67 -54.15
CA HIS A 159 7.71 4.11 -54.74
C HIS A 159 6.70 2.98 -54.80
N THR A 160 7.11 1.78 -55.25
CA THR A 160 6.26 0.59 -55.24
C THR A 160 5.80 0.25 -53.82
N ALA A 161 6.68 0.24 -52.83
CA ALA A 161 6.29 -0.04 -51.45
C ALA A 161 5.28 0.98 -50.92
N VAL A 162 5.48 2.27 -51.20
CA VAL A 162 4.56 3.34 -50.80
C VAL A 162 3.22 3.21 -51.53
N ASP A 163 3.21 2.90 -52.82
CA ASP A 163 1.99 2.72 -53.61
C ASP A 163 1.21 1.47 -53.20
N GLU A 164 1.90 0.36 -52.97
CA GLU A 164 1.28 -0.90 -52.53
C GLU A 164 0.71 -0.76 -51.12
N LEU A 165 1.44 -0.09 -50.21
CA LEU A 165 0.90 0.28 -48.91
C LEU A 165 -0.29 1.24 -49.04
N GLY A 166 -0.18 2.25 -49.91
CA GLY A 166 -1.27 3.17 -50.22
C GLY A 166 -2.50 2.44 -50.74
N THR A 167 -2.33 1.44 -51.60
CA THR A 167 -3.39 0.60 -52.17
C THR A 167 -3.99 -0.32 -51.12
N ALA A 168 -3.16 -0.99 -50.31
CA ALA A 168 -3.59 -1.88 -49.24
C ALA A 168 -4.39 -1.15 -48.14
N PHE A 169 -4.06 0.11 -47.88
CA PHE A 169 -4.75 0.94 -46.89
C PHE A 169 -5.73 1.95 -47.49
N SER A 170 -5.88 2.00 -48.81
CA SER A 170 -6.86 2.88 -49.47
C SER A 170 -8.26 2.44 -49.10
N GLY A 171 -9.03 3.36 -48.52
CA GLY A 171 -10.42 3.10 -48.12
C GLY A 171 -10.60 2.35 -46.79
N THR A 172 -9.54 1.84 -46.16
CA THR A 172 -9.63 1.11 -44.86
C THR A 172 -9.60 2.03 -43.63
N GLY A 173 -9.48 3.34 -43.82
CA GLY A 173 -9.45 4.34 -42.73
C GLY A 173 -10.65 4.24 -41.75
N PRO A 174 -11.90 4.13 -42.21
CA PRO A 174 -13.06 3.91 -41.34
C PRO A 174 -12.98 2.60 -40.56
N ASP A 175 -12.60 1.50 -41.21
CA ASP A 175 -12.51 0.17 -40.58
C ASP A 175 -11.39 0.11 -39.54
N LEU A 176 -10.23 0.70 -39.85
CA LEU A 176 -9.12 0.80 -38.89
C LEU A 176 -9.50 1.67 -37.70
N ARG A 177 -10.20 2.78 -37.93
CA ARG A 177 -10.73 3.62 -36.85
C ARG A 177 -11.71 2.84 -35.98
N GLN A 178 -12.61 2.08 -36.59
CA GLN A 178 -13.55 1.24 -35.87
C GLN A 178 -12.83 0.17 -35.06
N LEU A 179 -11.85 -0.53 -35.64
CA LEU A 179 -11.04 -1.53 -34.93
C LEU A 179 -10.33 -0.92 -33.72
N LEU A 180 -9.70 0.25 -33.89
CA LEU A 180 -9.02 0.95 -32.79
C LEU A 180 -10.00 1.38 -31.70
N GLN A 181 -11.17 1.90 -32.07
CA GLN A 181 -12.22 2.26 -31.13
C GLN A 181 -12.75 1.04 -30.37
N THR A 182 -13.04 -0.06 -31.06
CA THR A 182 -13.49 -1.31 -30.46
C THR A 182 -12.43 -1.94 -29.57
N THR A 183 -11.15 -1.88 -29.96
CA THR A 183 -10.04 -2.38 -29.13
C THR A 183 -9.88 -1.54 -27.87
N ASN A 184 -9.98 -0.22 -27.99
CA ASN A 184 -9.93 0.69 -26.84
C ASN A 184 -11.13 0.49 -25.91
N SER A 185 -12.35 0.37 -26.45
CA SER A 185 -13.54 0.14 -25.63
C SER A 185 -13.48 -1.21 -24.94
N PHE A 186 -13.10 -2.27 -25.66
CA PHE A 186 -12.94 -3.60 -25.09
C PHE A 186 -11.88 -3.62 -23.98
N THR A 187 -10.73 -2.96 -24.20
CA THR A 187 -9.66 -2.90 -23.19
C THR A 187 -10.12 -2.11 -21.96
N ALA A 188 -10.82 -1.00 -22.15
CA ALA A 188 -11.38 -0.21 -21.06
C ALA A 188 -12.41 -1.01 -20.25
N ASP A 189 -13.34 -1.69 -20.93
CA ASP A 189 -14.36 -2.53 -20.29
C ASP A 189 -13.73 -3.72 -19.55
N ALA A 190 -12.76 -4.39 -20.17
CA ALA A 190 -12.02 -5.48 -19.53
C ALA A 190 -11.30 -5.01 -18.27
N GLN A 191 -10.68 -3.82 -18.30
CA GLN A 191 -10.01 -3.25 -17.14
C GLN A 191 -11.00 -2.81 -16.05
N ALA A 192 -12.16 -2.26 -16.43
CA ALA A 192 -13.22 -1.86 -15.50
C ALA A 192 -13.85 -3.07 -14.78
N HIS A 193 -13.90 -4.23 -15.43
CA HIS A 193 -14.48 -5.46 -14.89
C HIS A 193 -13.47 -6.46 -14.30
N LEU A 194 -12.17 -6.21 -14.47
CA LEU A 194 -11.10 -7.07 -13.95
C LEU A 194 -11.20 -7.30 -12.43
N PRO A 195 -11.49 -6.29 -11.58
CA PRO A 195 -11.64 -6.52 -10.14
C PRO A 195 -12.76 -7.51 -9.79
N GLN A 196 -13.88 -7.45 -10.51
CA GLN A 196 -15.03 -8.34 -10.33
C GLN A 196 -14.71 -9.76 -10.80
N THR A 197 -14.01 -9.90 -11.93
CA THR A 197 -13.52 -11.21 -12.40
C THR A 197 -12.53 -11.83 -11.41
N LEU A 198 -11.60 -11.04 -10.88
CA LEU A 198 -10.65 -11.51 -9.86
C LEU A 198 -11.35 -11.86 -8.54
N ALA A 199 -12.34 -11.06 -8.12
CA ALA A 199 -13.18 -11.37 -6.97
C ALA A 199 -13.92 -12.69 -7.17
N LEU A 200 -14.57 -12.89 -8.33
CA LEU A 200 -15.25 -14.15 -8.66
C LEU A 200 -14.31 -15.36 -8.61
N ILE A 201 -13.09 -15.24 -9.15
CA ILE A 201 -12.08 -16.31 -9.10
C ILE A 201 -11.66 -16.59 -7.65
N LYS A 202 -11.43 -15.55 -6.84
CA LYS A 202 -11.04 -15.67 -5.43
C LYS A 202 -12.16 -16.30 -4.59
N ASP A 203 -13.40 -15.88 -4.82
CA ASP A 203 -14.57 -16.38 -4.10
C ASP A 203 -14.85 -17.83 -4.48
N ALA A 204 -14.72 -18.19 -5.77
CA ALA A 204 -14.82 -19.57 -6.22
C ALA A 204 -13.78 -20.48 -5.54
N LYS A 205 -12.54 -20.01 -5.36
CA LYS A 205 -11.51 -20.75 -4.62
C LYS A 205 -11.91 -20.98 -3.16
N THR A 206 -12.48 -19.96 -2.51
CA THR A 206 -12.97 -20.07 -1.13
C THR A 206 -14.09 -21.11 -1.04
N VAL A 207 -15.11 -21.02 -1.90
CA VAL A 207 -16.25 -21.95 -1.91
C VAL A 207 -15.80 -23.39 -2.16
N ILE A 208 -14.91 -23.62 -3.13
CA ILE A 208 -14.39 -24.95 -3.44
C ILE A 208 -13.50 -25.45 -2.28
N GLY A 209 -12.72 -24.56 -1.67
CA GLY A 209 -11.88 -24.87 -0.50
C GLY A 209 -12.72 -25.31 0.71
N THR A 210 -13.76 -24.56 1.04
CA THR A 210 -14.69 -24.89 2.13
C THR A 210 -15.43 -26.20 1.86
N GLN A 211 -15.93 -26.42 0.63
CA GLN A 211 -16.57 -27.69 0.28
C GLN A 211 -15.62 -28.89 0.44
N ASN A 212 -14.35 -28.75 0.07
CA ASN A 212 -13.36 -29.80 0.26
C ASN A 212 -13.03 -30.05 1.74
N GLN A 213 -12.99 -29.00 2.58
CA GLN A 213 -12.76 -29.14 4.03
C GLN A 213 -13.94 -29.82 4.72
N GLU A 214 -15.18 -29.45 4.37
CA GLU A 214 -16.41 -29.98 4.98
C GLU A 214 -16.83 -31.34 4.42
N ALA A 215 -16.23 -31.80 3.31
CA ALA A 215 -16.53 -33.12 2.72
C ALA A 215 -16.34 -34.28 3.73
N GLY A 216 -15.41 -34.13 4.68
CA GLY A 216 -15.23 -35.07 5.79
C GLY A 216 -16.40 -35.07 6.78
N ALA A 217 -16.88 -33.87 7.14
CA ALA A 217 -18.01 -33.69 8.06
C ALA A 217 -19.34 -34.21 7.48
N PHE A 218 -19.58 -34.01 6.18
CA PHE A 218 -20.74 -34.60 5.51
C PHE A 218 -20.69 -36.13 5.49
N LYS A 219 -19.50 -36.72 5.30
CA LYS A 219 -19.31 -38.17 5.36
C LYS A 219 -19.51 -38.71 6.78
N SER A 220 -18.98 -38.04 7.80
CA SER A 220 -19.18 -38.45 9.20
C SER A 220 -20.65 -38.31 9.59
N PHE A 221 -21.31 -37.19 9.27
CA PHE A 221 -22.73 -37.00 9.52
C PHE A 221 -23.61 -38.10 8.89
N ALA A 222 -23.34 -38.45 7.63
CA ALA A 222 -24.06 -39.56 6.98
C ALA A 222 -23.76 -40.91 7.65
N GLY A 223 -22.53 -41.13 8.11
CA GLY A 223 -22.13 -42.31 8.89
C GLY A 223 -22.81 -42.39 10.25
N ASP A 224 -22.85 -41.28 10.98
CA ASP A 224 -23.46 -41.15 12.31
C ASP A 224 -24.98 -41.28 12.24
N LEU A 225 -25.62 -40.69 11.22
CA LEU A 225 -27.06 -40.87 10.98
C LEU A 225 -27.40 -42.33 10.66
N LYS A 226 -26.54 -43.02 9.90
CA LYS A 226 -26.68 -44.46 9.66
C LYS A 226 -26.55 -45.25 10.96
N LEU A 227 -25.56 -44.94 11.80
CA LEU A 227 -25.38 -45.59 13.11
C LEU A 227 -26.58 -45.35 14.03
N LEU A 228 -27.08 -44.12 14.10
CA LEU A 228 -28.26 -43.76 14.89
C LEU A 228 -29.50 -44.52 14.40
N THR A 229 -29.71 -44.58 13.09
CA THR A 229 -30.86 -45.28 12.49
C THR A 229 -30.74 -46.80 12.71
N GLN A 230 -29.53 -47.36 12.65
CA GLN A 230 -29.27 -48.75 12.99
C GLN A 230 -29.55 -49.01 14.48
N GLN A 231 -29.04 -48.19 15.37
CA GLN A 231 -29.29 -48.31 16.81
C GLN A 231 -30.77 -48.20 17.14
N LEU A 232 -31.49 -47.28 16.49
CA LEU A 232 -32.93 -47.13 16.69
C LEU A 232 -33.71 -48.36 16.21
N LYS A 233 -33.28 -48.96 15.09
CA LYS A 233 -33.84 -50.22 14.58
C LYS A 233 -33.53 -51.39 15.51
N ASP A 234 -32.31 -51.49 16.02
CA ASP A 234 -31.89 -52.55 16.93
C ASP A 234 -32.60 -52.43 18.30
N SER A 235 -32.89 -51.20 18.74
CA SER A 235 -33.66 -50.88 19.94
C SER A 235 -35.19 -50.95 19.77
N ASP A 236 -35.73 -51.27 18.57
CA ASP A 236 -37.19 -51.36 18.33
C ASP A 236 -37.88 -52.30 19.33
N GLY A 237 -37.22 -53.40 19.69
CA GLY A 237 -37.74 -54.36 20.67
C GLY A 237 -37.91 -53.78 22.07
N ASP A 238 -36.99 -52.92 22.51
CA ASP A 238 -37.05 -52.31 23.84
C ASP A 238 -37.97 -51.09 23.88
N ILE A 239 -38.04 -50.31 22.78
CA ILE A 239 -39.04 -49.25 22.60
C ILE A 239 -40.45 -49.84 22.59
N ARG A 240 -40.65 -50.99 21.93
CA ARG A 240 -41.93 -51.70 21.92
C ARG A 240 -42.30 -52.20 23.32
N LYS A 241 -41.35 -52.70 24.11
CA LYS A 241 -41.57 -53.06 25.52
C LYS A 241 -41.99 -51.85 26.36
N LEU A 242 -41.34 -50.71 26.19
CA LEU A 242 -41.68 -49.46 26.88
C LEU A 242 -43.11 -49.00 26.54
N LEU A 243 -43.45 -49.03 25.24
CA LEU A 243 -44.79 -48.69 24.73
C LEU A 243 -45.88 -49.67 25.21
N THR A 244 -45.57 -50.96 25.32
CA THR A 244 -46.51 -51.94 25.91
C THR A 244 -46.65 -51.82 27.42
N THR A 245 -45.70 -51.16 28.11
CA THR A 245 -45.74 -50.89 29.56
C THR A 245 -46.33 -49.50 29.88
N THR A 246 -46.65 -48.70 28.86
CA THR A 246 -47.20 -47.32 28.98
C THR A 246 -48.70 -47.19 29.40
N PRO A 247 -49.58 -48.20 29.39
CA PRO A 247 -51.00 -47.99 29.73
C PRO A 247 -51.28 -47.43 31.13
N GLU A 248 -50.34 -47.52 32.08
CA GLU A 248 -50.52 -46.99 33.45
C GLU A 248 -50.09 -45.51 33.61
N PHE A 249 -49.34 -44.93 32.67
CA PHE A 249 -48.86 -43.53 32.76
C PHE A 249 -49.86 -42.51 32.19
N SER A 250 -50.69 -42.93 31.23
CA SER A 250 -51.53 -42.01 30.45
C SER A 250 -52.80 -41.52 31.19
N GLN A 251 -53.28 -42.25 32.22
CA GLN A 251 -54.47 -41.82 32.97
C GLN A 251 -54.20 -40.71 33.99
N SER A 252 -52.95 -40.55 34.45
CA SER A 252 -52.58 -39.49 35.41
C SER A 252 -52.27 -38.15 34.73
N LEU A 253 -51.73 -38.17 33.51
CA LEU A 253 -51.31 -36.94 32.81
C LEU A 253 -52.48 -36.08 32.30
N LEU A 254 -53.56 -36.71 31.88
CA LEU A 254 -54.73 -36.00 31.32
C LEU A 254 -55.60 -35.34 32.40
N LYS A 255 -55.51 -35.82 33.65
CA LYS A 255 -56.23 -35.24 34.79
C LYS A 255 -55.56 -33.95 35.30
N GLU A 256 -54.23 -33.90 35.30
CA GLU A 256 -53.44 -32.73 35.71
C GLU A 256 -53.50 -31.59 34.66
N LEU A 257 -53.53 -31.91 33.36
CA LEU A 257 -53.53 -30.89 32.30
C LEU A 257 -54.80 -30.03 32.27
N THR A 258 -55.91 -30.52 32.82
CA THR A 258 -57.20 -29.80 32.80
C THR A 258 -57.37 -28.85 33.99
N GLU A 259 -56.66 -29.07 35.10
CA GLU A 259 -56.63 -28.15 36.26
C GLU A 259 -55.61 -26.99 36.08
N THR A 260 -54.71 -27.10 35.09
CA THR A 260 -53.56 -26.20 34.94
C THR A 260 -53.76 -25.07 33.90
N GLY A 261 -55.02 -24.69 33.62
CA GLY A 261 -55.37 -23.62 32.67
C GLY A 261 -54.69 -22.25 32.91
N PRO A 262 -54.48 -21.79 34.15
CA PRO A 262 -53.78 -20.52 34.42
C PRO A 262 -52.27 -20.54 34.13
N ASN A 263 -51.61 -21.69 34.26
CA ASN A 263 -50.14 -21.75 34.13
C ASN A 263 -49.69 -21.71 32.66
N LEU A 264 -50.53 -22.11 31.71
CA LEU A 264 -50.19 -22.06 30.29
C LEU A 264 -50.07 -20.61 29.78
N GLY A 265 -50.92 -19.71 30.28
CA GLY A 265 -50.83 -18.27 30.01
C GLY A 265 -49.58 -17.63 30.61
N VAL A 266 -49.19 -18.06 31.82
CA VAL A 266 -47.94 -17.63 32.47
C VAL A 266 -46.71 -18.16 31.75
N VAL A 267 -46.73 -19.40 31.26
CA VAL A 267 -45.64 -19.96 30.46
C VAL A 267 -45.51 -19.22 29.13
N LEU A 268 -46.62 -18.91 28.43
CA LEU A 268 -46.56 -18.12 27.20
C LEU A 268 -46.09 -16.68 27.45
N ALA A 269 -46.52 -16.03 28.53
CA ALA A 269 -46.08 -14.68 28.90
C ALA A 269 -44.60 -14.65 29.28
N ASN A 270 -44.12 -15.66 30.01
CA ASN A 270 -42.71 -15.84 30.32
C ASN A 270 -41.90 -16.13 29.05
N LEU A 271 -42.43 -16.92 28.12
CA LEU A 271 -41.78 -17.20 26.83
C LEU A 271 -41.70 -15.94 25.96
N LEU A 272 -42.73 -15.09 25.97
CA LEU A 272 -42.71 -13.80 25.27
C LEU A 272 -41.69 -12.83 25.91
N THR A 273 -41.56 -12.86 27.23
CA THR A 273 -40.55 -12.09 27.96
C THR A 273 -39.14 -12.55 27.59
N VAL A 274 -38.90 -13.86 27.58
CA VAL A 274 -37.64 -14.45 27.13
C VAL A 274 -37.37 -14.09 25.67
N ALA A 275 -38.37 -14.22 24.79
CA ALA A 275 -38.24 -13.87 23.38
C ALA A 275 -37.86 -12.39 23.19
N ASN A 276 -38.49 -11.45 23.90
CA ASN A 276 -38.15 -10.03 23.82
C ASN A 276 -36.73 -9.75 24.34
N ILE A 277 -36.29 -10.41 25.40
CA ILE A 277 -34.92 -10.30 25.92
C ILE A 277 -33.92 -10.86 24.89
N THR A 278 -34.21 -12.03 24.33
CA THR A 278 -33.39 -12.70 23.31
C THR A 278 -33.25 -11.84 22.06
N VAL A 279 -34.36 -11.29 21.53
CA VAL A 279 -34.35 -10.43 20.34
C VAL A 279 -33.59 -9.13 20.60
N THR A 280 -33.75 -8.52 21.78
CA THR A 280 -33.01 -7.28 22.14
C THR A 280 -31.51 -7.52 22.31
N ARG A 281 -31.08 -8.77 22.53
CA ARG A 281 -29.68 -9.15 22.77
C ARG A 281 -29.10 -10.03 21.67
N ASN A 282 -29.68 -10.02 20.47
CA ASN A 282 -29.28 -10.86 19.36
C ASN A 282 -27.78 -10.73 19.03
N ASP A 283 -27.25 -9.51 18.99
CA ASP A 283 -25.81 -9.26 18.72
C ASP A 283 -24.90 -9.94 19.76
N GLY A 284 -25.33 -10.00 21.03
CA GLY A 284 -24.60 -10.68 22.10
C GLY A 284 -24.66 -12.20 21.99
N LEU A 285 -25.78 -12.75 21.53
CA LEU A 285 -25.95 -14.18 21.27
C LEU A 285 -25.13 -14.61 20.04
N GLU A 286 -25.12 -13.81 18.98
CA GLU A 286 -24.26 -14.01 17.81
C GLU A 286 -22.79 -14.03 18.22
N GLN A 287 -22.33 -13.03 18.97
CA GLN A 287 -20.96 -13.00 19.50
C GLN A 287 -20.65 -14.23 20.36
N THR A 288 -21.62 -14.70 21.15
CA THR A 288 -21.44 -15.91 21.98
C THR A 288 -21.32 -17.15 21.11
N LEU A 289 -22.14 -17.31 20.07
CA LEU A 289 -22.08 -18.44 19.15
C LEU A 289 -20.80 -18.42 18.29
N VAL A 290 -20.32 -17.24 17.90
CA VAL A 290 -19.03 -17.08 17.22
C VAL A 290 -17.86 -17.37 18.17
N ALA A 291 -17.95 -16.98 19.44
CA ALA A 291 -16.92 -17.25 20.44
C ALA A 291 -16.97 -18.68 21.01
N TYR A 292 -18.12 -19.36 20.91
CA TYR A 292 -18.37 -20.66 21.53
C TYR A 292 -17.35 -21.74 21.13
N PRO A 293 -16.95 -21.90 19.85
CA PRO A 293 -15.92 -22.86 19.47
C PRO A 293 -14.57 -22.59 20.15
N ASN A 294 -14.20 -21.31 20.30
CA ASN A 294 -12.96 -20.92 20.97
C ASN A 294 -13.00 -21.21 22.48
N LEU A 295 -14.16 -21.00 23.12
CA LEU A 295 -14.38 -21.33 24.54
C LEU A 295 -14.39 -22.85 24.77
N ALA A 296 -15.02 -23.61 23.89
CA ALA A 296 -15.04 -25.07 23.94
C ALA A 296 -13.63 -25.67 23.76
N ALA A 297 -12.82 -25.08 22.85
CA ALA A 297 -11.42 -25.45 22.69
C ALA A 297 -10.59 -25.21 23.97
N PHE A 298 -10.93 -24.20 24.77
CA PHE A 298 -10.30 -23.95 26.07
C PHE A 298 -10.46 -25.13 27.04
N GLY A 299 -11.57 -25.87 26.99
CA GLY A 299 -11.80 -27.07 27.80
C GLY A 299 -10.74 -28.15 27.58
N THR A 300 -10.29 -28.32 26.32
CA THR A 300 -9.21 -29.28 25.98
C THR A 300 -7.83 -28.83 26.45
N SER A 301 -7.64 -27.53 26.73
CA SER A 301 -6.36 -27.02 27.27
C SER A 301 -6.18 -27.32 28.77
N VAL A 302 -7.27 -27.56 29.49
CA VAL A 302 -7.26 -27.86 30.93
C VAL A 302 -7.01 -29.34 31.18
N THR A 303 -7.48 -30.23 30.29
CA THR A 303 -7.28 -31.68 30.37
C THR A 303 -6.25 -32.12 29.34
N GLN A 304 -5.00 -32.34 29.76
CA GLN A 304 -4.01 -32.99 28.90
C GLN A 304 -4.16 -34.52 28.95
N THR A 305 -3.54 -35.21 27.99
CA THR A 305 -3.55 -36.67 27.80
C THR A 305 -2.99 -37.48 28.99
N ASP A 306 -2.53 -36.83 30.05
CA ASP A 306 -1.94 -37.43 31.26
C ASP A 306 -2.93 -37.52 32.44
N ALA A 307 -4.23 -37.33 32.20
CA ALA A 307 -5.32 -37.43 33.19
C ALA A 307 -5.19 -36.47 34.39
N ARG A 308 -4.45 -35.36 34.24
CA ARG A 308 -4.33 -34.30 35.26
C ARG A 308 -4.86 -32.98 34.73
N ALA A 309 -5.63 -32.28 35.56
CA ALA A 309 -6.08 -30.92 35.26
C ALA A 309 -5.08 -29.90 35.85
N ARG A 310 -4.51 -29.03 35.01
CA ARG A 310 -3.67 -27.92 35.48
C ARG A 310 -4.49 -26.64 35.50
N LEU A 311 -5.07 -26.35 36.65
CA LEU A 311 -5.80 -25.10 36.89
C LEU A 311 -4.82 -24.06 37.46
N GLY A 312 -4.56 -23.00 36.70
CA GLY A 312 -3.85 -21.83 37.21
C GLY A 312 -4.81 -20.89 37.92
N LEU A 313 -4.68 -20.76 39.25
CA LEU A 313 -5.43 -19.74 39.99
C LEU A 313 -4.71 -18.40 39.87
N VAL A 314 -5.24 -17.52 39.02
CA VAL A 314 -4.76 -16.14 38.93
C VAL A 314 -5.61 -15.27 39.86
N LEU A 315 -5.04 -14.91 41.01
CA LEU A 315 -5.68 -14.03 41.98
C LEU A 315 -5.57 -12.56 41.54
N ASN A 316 -6.33 -12.18 40.51
CA ASN A 316 -6.49 -10.78 40.09
C ASN A 316 -7.53 -10.04 40.96
N ALA A 317 -7.43 -10.19 42.28
CA ALA A 317 -8.29 -9.47 43.21
C ALA A 317 -7.98 -7.97 43.10
N PHE A 318 -9.01 -7.17 42.79
CA PHE A 318 -8.90 -5.70 42.67
C PHE A 318 -7.98 -5.19 41.55
N ASN A 319 -7.72 -6.00 40.51
CA ASN A 319 -6.99 -5.56 39.32
C ASN A 319 -7.77 -5.90 38.02
N PRO A 320 -8.53 -4.94 37.44
CA PRO A 320 -8.67 -3.54 37.87
C PRO A 320 -9.53 -3.37 39.12
N PRO A 321 -9.41 -2.24 39.85
CA PRO A 321 -10.17 -1.98 41.08
C PRO A 321 -11.68 -2.07 40.84
N LEU A 322 -12.42 -2.47 41.87
CA LEU A 322 -13.87 -2.69 41.76
C LEU A 322 -14.66 -1.37 41.81
N CYS A 323 -15.77 -1.34 41.07
CA CYS A 323 -16.66 -0.20 40.99
C CYS A 323 -17.39 0.01 42.32
N VAL A 324 -17.16 1.15 42.96
CA VAL A 324 -17.83 1.55 44.22
C VAL A 324 -18.94 2.58 44.01
N ARG A 325 -18.86 3.37 42.94
CA ARG A 325 -19.88 4.38 42.59
C ARG A 325 -21.20 3.73 42.19
N GLY A 326 -22.29 4.19 42.82
CA GLY A 326 -23.65 3.65 42.65
C GLY A 326 -24.01 2.49 43.59
N TYR A 327 -23.05 2.00 44.38
CA TYR A 327 -23.27 1.03 45.47
C TYR A 327 -23.23 1.69 46.86
N GLU A 328 -23.02 3.00 46.94
CA GLU A 328 -22.78 3.76 48.18
C GLU A 328 -23.93 3.66 49.20
N ASN A 329 -25.16 3.50 48.72
CA ASN A 329 -26.35 3.31 49.55
C ASN A 329 -26.57 1.85 49.98
N THR A 330 -25.72 0.92 49.53
CA THR A 330 -25.80 -0.49 49.91
C THR A 330 -25.05 -0.70 51.21
N VAL A 331 -25.78 -1.04 52.26
CA VAL A 331 -25.18 -1.31 53.56
C VAL A 331 -24.32 -2.57 53.47
N LYS A 332 -23.05 -2.46 53.87
CA LYS A 332 -22.15 -3.61 53.93
C LYS A 332 -22.42 -4.41 55.19
N HIS A 333 -22.48 -5.73 55.05
CA HIS A 333 -22.70 -6.64 56.16
C HIS A 333 -21.51 -7.59 56.33
N VAL A 334 -21.33 -8.04 57.56
CA VAL A 334 -20.37 -9.10 57.88
C VAL A 334 -20.93 -10.43 57.40
N GLY A 335 -20.09 -11.33 56.88
CA GLY A 335 -20.53 -12.60 56.30
C GLY A 335 -21.18 -13.59 57.27
N THR A 336 -21.29 -13.23 58.55
CA THR A 336 -21.95 -13.99 59.62
C THR A 336 -23.36 -13.45 59.94
N ASP A 337 -23.84 -12.41 59.26
CA ASP A 337 -25.22 -11.90 59.39
C ASP A 337 -26.13 -12.55 58.35
N GLU A 338 -26.99 -13.49 58.79
CA GLU A 338 -27.88 -14.28 57.94
C GLU A 338 -29.33 -13.78 57.90
N HIS A 339 -29.61 -12.59 58.45
CA HIS A 339 -30.97 -12.05 58.46
C HIS A 339 -31.43 -11.68 57.05
N GLU A 340 -32.63 -12.13 56.67
CA GLU A 340 -33.23 -11.84 55.38
C GLU A 340 -33.63 -10.35 55.28
N ARG A 341 -33.26 -9.71 54.17
CA ARG A 341 -33.50 -8.29 53.92
C ARG A 341 -33.89 -8.07 52.46
N PRO A 342 -34.71 -7.05 52.16
CA PRO A 342 -35.04 -6.72 50.79
C PRO A 342 -33.76 -6.34 50.00
N PRO A 343 -33.60 -6.84 48.77
CA PRO A 343 -32.46 -6.50 47.93
C PRO A 343 -32.50 -5.03 47.53
N ASN A 344 -31.32 -4.39 47.41
CA ASN A 344 -31.23 -3.04 46.87
C ASN A 344 -31.36 -3.08 45.34
N ASP A 345 -32.57 -2.86 44.84
CA ASP A 345 -32.93 -2.80 43.42
C ASP A 345 -32.32 -1.60 42.68
N LYS A 346 -31.81 -0.60 43.40
CA LYS A 346 -31.18 0.61 42.85
C LYS A 346 -29.66 0.54 42.79
N ALA A 347 -29.06 -0.58 43.17
CA ALA A 347 -27.61 -0.76 43.12
C ALA A 347 -27.15 -1.01 41.67
N TYR A 348 -26.28 -0.15 41.15
CA TYR A 348 -25.63 -0.35 39.85
C TYR A 348 -24.24 0.30 39.83
N CYS A 349 -23.37 -0.15 38.92
CA CYS A 349 -22.11 0.55 38.70
C CYS A 349 -22.37 1.83 37.89
N ALA A 350 -22.18 2.98 38.53
CA ALA A 350 -22.41 4.31 37.94
C ALA A 350 -21.17 4.91 37.24
N GLU A 351 -20.11 4.11 37.07
CA GLU A 351 -18.90 4.56 36.41
C GLU A 351 -19.07 4.57 34.87
N PRO A 352 -18.56 5.61 34.16
CA PRO A 352 -18.64 5.68 32.71
C PRO A 352 -17.93 4.54 31.99
N LYS A 353 -18.45 4.21 30.79
CA LYS A 353 -17.85 3.24 29.87
C LYS A 353 -16.41 3.64 29.52
N GLY A 354 -15.46 2.71 29.68
CA GLY A 354 -14.04 2.94 29.41
C GLY A 354 -13.21 3.43 30.61
N SER A 355 -13.81 3.53 31.80
CA SER A 355 -13.07 3.85 33.03
C SER A 355 -12.00 2.78 33.36
N PRO A 356 -10.86 3.16 33.98
CA PRO A 356 -9.79 2.24 34.37
C PRO A 356 -10.17 1.26 35.50
N ILE A 357 -11.38 1.37 36.05
CA ILE A 357 -11.91 0.44 37.06
C ILE A 357 -12.77 -0.64 36.38
N THR A 358 -13.04 -1.75 37.06
CA THR A 358 -13.84 -2.85 36.54
C THR A 358 -15.31 -2.43 36.35
N VAL A 359 -15.67 -1.97 35.14
CA VAL A 359 -17.06 -1.64 34.77
C VAL A 359 -17.76 -2.86 34.17
N ARG A 360 -18.07 -3.86 35.00
CA ARG A 360 -18.81 -5.07 34.59
C ARG A 360 -20.32 -4.82 34.64
N GLY A 361 -21.03 -5.29 33.63
CA GLY A 361 -22.48 -5.18 33.56
C GLY A 361 -22.98 -5.15 32.13
N SER A 362 -24.18 -5.66 31.91
CA SER A 362 -24.77 -5.81 30.57
C SER A 362 -25.03 -4.47 29.86
N GLN A 363 -25.01 -3.35 30.60
CA GLN A 363 -25.15 -1.98 30.11
C GLN A 363 -23.89 -1.40 29.45
N ASN A 364 -22.70 -1.96 29.71
CA ASN A 364 -21.42 -1.41 29.25
C ASN A 364 -20.84 -2.13 28.02
N GLY A 365 -21.57 -3.08 27.46
CA GLY A 365 -21.18 -3.80 26.24
C GLY A 365 -21.10 -2.90 24.99
N PRO A 366 -20.35 -3.29 23.95
CA PRO A 366 -20.43 -2.67 22.63
C PRO A 366 -21.87 -2.81 22.09
N GLY A 367 -22.48 -1.72 21.59
CA GLY A 367 -23.83 -1.78 21.03
C GLY A 367 -24.97 -2.02 22.04
N ALA A 368 -24.71 -2.04 23.35
CA ALA A 368 -25.76 -2.09 24.36
C ALA A 368 -26.68 -0.89 24.13
N GLY A 369 -27.87 -1.15 23.57
CA GLY A 369 -28.88 -0.14 23.31
C GLY A 369 -29.06 0.71 24.55
N VAL A 370 -29.16 2.03 24.37
CA VAL A 370 -29.42 3.01 25.43
C VAL A 370 -30.85 2.79 25.93
N GLY A 371 -31.07 1.70 26.64
CA GLY A 371 -32.17 1.47 27.55
C GLY A 371 -31.54 1.52 28.93
N GLY A 372 -31.22 2.73 29.38
CA GLY A 372 -30.99 2.94 30.80
C GLY A 372 -32.20 2.38 31.51
N ILE A 373 -32.00 1.41 32.40
CA ILE A 373 -32.93 1.30 33.53
C ILE A 373 -32.62 2.57 34.34
N SER A 374 -33.24 3.68 33.97
CA SER A 374 -33.21 4.91 34.73
C SER A 374 -34.11 4.68 35.95
N PRO A 375 -33.58 4.71 37.18
CA PRO A 375 -34.45 4.74 38.34
C PRO A 375 -35.09 6.12 38.42
N SER A 376 -36.42 6.14 38.47
CA SER A 376 -37.31 7.27 38.85
C SER A 376 -37.95 8.09 37.72
N GLY A 377 -39.27 8.26 37.84
CA GLY A 377 -40.04 9.29 37.15
C GLY A 377 -41.55 9.17 37.38
N ASN A 378 -42.05 9.77 38.46
CA ASN A 378 -43.47 9.98 38.73
C ASN A 378 -44.26 10.40 37.47
N GLY A 379 -45.17 9.55 37.01
CA GLY A 379 -46.26 9.93 36.11
C GLY A 379 -47.46 10.37 36.94
N THR A 380 -47.56 11.67 37.17
CA THR A 380 -48.67 12.36 37.81
C THR A 380 -49.99 12.03 37.12
N ALA A 381 -50.91 11.45 37.89
CA ALA A 381 -52.34 11.41 37.58
C ALA A 381 -52.88 12.85 37.52
N THR A 382 -53.47 13.22 36.39
CA THR A 382 -54.46 14.30 36.34
C THR A 382 -55.84 13.63 36.31
N GLY A 383 -56.58 13.84 37.38
CA GLY A 383 -57.90 13.25 37.58
C GLY A 383 -58.99 13.99 36.80
N GLN A 384 -59.94 13.21 36.29
CA GLN A 384 -61.34 13.62 36.19
C GLN A 384 -62.18 12.52 36.84
N GLY A 385 -62.84 12.88 37.93
CA GLY A 385 -63.59 11.94 38.75
C GLY A 385 -64.99 11.66 38.21
N SER A 386 -65.45 10.42 38.38
CA SER A 386 -66.83 10.16 38.78
C SER A 386 -66.86 8.93 39.70
N SER A 387 -67.43 9.15 40.87
CA SER A 387 -67.82 8.23 41.93
C SER A 387 -68.33 6.86 41.51
N GLY A 388 -67.95 5.80 42.24
CA GLY A 388 -68.67 4.52 42.21
C GLY A 388 -67.92 3.32 42.79
N GLN A 389 -68.12 3.08 44.09
CA GLN A 389 -68.16 1.79 44.83
C GLN A 389 -67.21 0.59 44.51
N ARG A 390 -66.73 0.05 45.64
CA ARG A 390 -65.97 -1.19 45.86
C ARG A 390 -66.54 -2.44 45.17
N GLY A 391 -65.65 -3.36 44.78
CA GLY A 391 -65.95 -4.79 44.65
C GLY A 391 -65.03 -5.52 43.68
N LEU A 392 -64.36 -6.57 44.16
CA LEU A 392 -63.42 -7.41 43.41
C LEU A 392 -64.03 -8.03 42.14
N GLY A 393 -63.18 -8.18 41.12
CA GLY A 393 -63.27 -9.24 40.11
C GLY A 393 -63.90 -8.84 38.77
N SER A 394 -63.07 -8.50 37.79
CA SER A 394 -63.22 -8.90 36.38
C SER A 394 -62.08 -8.32 35.53
N LEU A 395 -61.39 -9.21 34.81
CA LEU A 395 -60.50 -8.86 33.71
C LEU A 395 -61.31 -8.26 32.55
N PRO A 396 -60.93 -7.11 31.97
CA PRO A 396 -61.40 -6.73 30.64
C PRO A 396 -60.43 -7.29 29.59
N GLY A 397 -60.97 -8.15 28.74
CA GLY A 397 -60.27 -8.81 27.65
C GLY A 397 -59.93 -7.92 26.47
N LEU A 398 -59.14 -8.53 25.58
CA LEU A 398 -58.95 -8.16 24.19
C LEU A 398 -60.31 -7.98 23.50
N LEU A 399 -60.67 -6.76 23.12
CA LEU A 399 -61.50 -6.46 21.94
C LEU A 399 -61.19 -5.01 21.54
N GLY A 400 -60.37 -4.84 20.50
CA GLY A 400 -59.96 -3.52 20.03
C GLY A 400 -58.95 -3.56 18.87
N SER A 401 -59.18 -4.42 17.88
CA SER A 401 -58.51 -4.30 16.58
C SER A 401 -59.15 -3.17 15.77
N PRO A 402 -58.39 -2.29 15.09
CA PRO A 402 -58.98 -1.45 14.05
C PRO A 402 -59.27 -2.32 12.84
N LEU A 403 -60.56 -2.56 12.61
CA LEU A 403 -61.10 -3.17 11.40
C LEU A 403 -60.78 -2.31 10.17
N LEU A 404 -60.27 -2.96 9.12
CA LEU A 404 -60.28 -2.45 7.76
C LEU A 404 -61.73 -2.14 7.35
N ALA A 405 -61.95 -0.91 6.87
CA ALA A 405 -63.23 -0.49 6.30
C ALA A 405 -63.43 -1.06 4.88
N PRO A 406 -64.61 -1.60 4.53
CA PRO A 406 -64.95 -1.98 3.17
C PRO A 406 -65.52 -0.76 2.42
N SER A 407 -64.89 -0.38 1.31
CA SER A 407 -65.41 0.62 0.38
C SER A 407 -66.14 -0.07 -0.77
N ARG A 408 -67.31 0.49 -1.10
CA ARG A 408 -68.40 -0.07 -1.90
C ARG A 408 -68.09 -0.21 -3.40
N LEU A 409 -68.69 -1.22 -4.02
CA LEU A 409 -69.01 -1.26 -5.45
C LEU A 409 -70.05 -0.18 -5.80
N GLY A 410 -69.82 0.55 -6.90
CA GLY A 410 -70.79 1.47 -7.48
C GLY A 410 -70.44 1.88 -8.92
N SER A 411 -71.31 1.43 -9.84
CA SER A 411 -71.63 1.98 -11.18
C SER A 411 -70.60 1.95 -12.33
N LEU A 412 -70.87 1.05 -13.28
CA LEU A 412 -70.82 1.31 -14.73
C LEU A 412 -71.95 2.29 -15.13
N PRO A 413 -71.78 3.07 -16.20
CA PRO A 413 -72.83 3.07 -17.20
C PRO A 413 -72.36 3.09 -18.67
N LYS A 414 -73.09 2.29 -19.45
CA LYS A 414 -73.34 2.25 -20.90
C LYS A 414 -72.24 1.74 -21.84
#